data_AF-A0A813I5I2-F1
#
_entry.id   AF-A0A813I5I2-F1
#
_cell.length_a   1.000
_cell.length_b   1.000
_cell.length_c   1.000
_cell.angle_alpha   90.00
_cell.angle_beta   90.00
_cell.angle_gamma   90.00
#
_symmetry.space_group_name_H-M   'P 1'
#
loop_
_entity.id
_entity.type
_entity.pdbx_description
1 polymer ?
#
loop_
_entity_poly.entity_id
_entity_poly.type
_entity_poly.pdbx_seq_one_letter_code
_entity_poly.pdbx_strand_id
1 'polypeptide(L)'
;MASPGSSGEDAHLLGSGDEKASTEERGIAGLRMLSGLFLCALCLSSVCFDWIALDAGPDLDDYRFLGPGACIDEHGRSYFKHAENAKWRAAPLADDGRSSYCAARCSARESCRGFMTSGHDKGWCLIMSSEKFYPSASEGMNGTDGVKCFWRHQFKYRTSGLLPQLAAPIPKIVWTFWENLPFPPPPPLPAGNSSEALSPSRQQSAQLPPFLDLCIASWRALNPNWEVRVLNPSTMYTWISKEDLPKTFDQLIVHHQSDAIRLALLAKYGGVWLDADTILLKPLDEVLGPDPSERLFFTSVSTPHWNETAALSRVRYDNRFDQPKFQIENWFLASPAHDPFILRTMECVRSAYQQNAEGKFRQTGVFSPEELQEFMSLGLDRGPAGYFLSSACMAKVLDEDASLYSWWLSNKVQKQEYFNKLFSMNAENLSTWLFNKTDSDFDKKYLSHIPTGVWKFIGRRHESIMGQRSPRELWCEQSTFHLILASLGMHRADLCTTLDAPNIE
;
A
#
# COMPACT_ATOMS: atom_id res chain seq x y z
N MET A 1 69.39 -28.33 -12.45
CA MET A 1 70.60 -28.94 -13.07
C MET A 1 70.16 -30.16 -13.84
N ALA A 2 70.80 -30.36 -14.98
CA ALA A 2 70.42 -31.24 -16.07
C ALA A 2 70.24 -32.73 -15.71
N SER A 3 69.37 -33.37 -16.48
CA SER A 3 69.26 -34.82 -16.76
C SER A 3 70.61 -35.44 -17.17
N PRO A 4 70.75 -36.79 -17.29
CA PRO A 4 70.22 -37.59 -18.42
C PRO A 4 69.66 -38.98 -17.97
N GLY A 5 68.76 -39.65 -18.69
CA GLY A 5 68.93 -40.32 -20.00
C GLY A 5 69.63 -41.69 -19.79
N SER A 6 69.25 -42.84 -20.34
CA SER A 6 68.30 -43.30 -21.37
C SER A 6 68.48 -44.83 -21.50
N SER A 7 67.68 -45.49 -22.35
CA SER A 7 67.72 -46.89 -22.85
C SER A 7 66.73 -47.84 -22.16
N GLY A 8 65.95 -48.66 -22.87
CA GLY A 8 65.77 -48.91 -24.31
C GLY A 8 64.84 -50.12 -24.48
N GLU A 9 64.00 -50.07 -25.54
CA GLU A 9 63.53 -51.13 -26.47
C GLU A 9 63.49 -52.62 -26.00
N ASP A 10 62.54 -53.50 -26.35
CA ASP A 10 61.47 -53.52 -27.34
C ASP A 10 60.63 -54.83 -27.18
N ALA A 11 59.57 -54.97 -28.00
CA ALA A 11 58.87 -56.20 -28.42
C ALA A 11 57.79 -56.80 -27.49
N HIS A 12 56.66 -57.36 -27.95
CA HIS A 12 55.83 -57.25 -29.16
C HIS A 12 54.59 -58.15 -28.91
N LEU A 13 53.45 -57.84 -29.56
CA LEU A 13 52.41 -58.75 -30.11
C LEU A 13 51.04 -58.96 -29.40
N LEU A 14 50.03 -58.53 -30.18
CA LEU A 14 48.70 -59.13 -30.47
C LEU A 14 47.61 -59.02 -29.38
N GLY A 15 46.37 -58.59 -29.65
CA GLY A 15 45.67 -58.30 -30.90
C GLY A 15 44.15 -58.21 -30.65
N SER A 16 43.41 -57.75 -31.66
CA SER A 16 41.94 -57.54 -31.79
C SER A 16 41.39 -56.34 -31.00
N GLY A 17 40.83 -55.28 -31.61
CA GLY A 17 39.92 -55.17 -32.78
C GLY A 17 38.57 -54.72 -32.20
N ASP A 18 37.87 -53.66 -32.61
CA ASP A 18 37.78 -52.91 -33.87
C ASP A 18 37.34 -51.46 -33.53
N GLU A 19 37.95 -50.44 -34.16
CA GLU A 19 37.38 -49.56 -35.21
C GLU A 19 36.11 -48.78 -34.77
N LYS A 20 35.89 -47.49 -35.02
CA LYS A 20 36.41 -46.38 -35.85
C LYS A 20 35.46 -45.20 -35.48
N ALA A 21 35.64 -43.91 -35.69
CA ALA A 21 36.62 -42.98 -36.26
C ALA A 21 36.08 -41.58 -35.84
N SER A 22 36.91 -40.61 -35.44
CA SER A 22 37.38 -39.47 -36.26
C SER A 22 36.23 -38.52 -36.72
N THR A 23 36.30 -37.18 -36.73
CA THR A 23 37.44 -36.24 -36.79
C THR A 23 36.93 -34.79 -36.67
N GLU A 24 37.86 -33.90 -36.28
CA GLU A 24 38.00 -32.44 -36.61
C GLU A 24 36.93 -31.43 -36.14
N GLU A 25 37.25 -30.51 -35.21
CA GLU A 25 38.06 -29.28 -35.34
C GLU A 25 37.53 -28.23 -36.34
N ARG A 26 36.94 -27.14 -35.82
CA ARG A 26 37.48 -25.76 -35.86
C ARG A 26 36.49 -24.76 -35.25
N GLY A 27 37.03 -23.89 -34.38
CA GLY A 27 36.27 -23.00 -33.50
C GLY A 27 35.61 -21.79 -34.15
N ILE A 28 34.93 -21.00 -33.31
CA ILE A 28 34.83 -19.53 -33.35
C ILE A 28 34.22 -19.08 -32.01
N ALA A 29 34.71 -17.94 -31.53
CA ALA A 29 34.38 -17.25 -30.30
C ALA A 29 32.88 -17.07 -29.99
N GLY A 30 32.52 -17.08 -28.70
CA GLY A 30 31.19 -16.66 -28.25
C GLY A 30 30.82 -17.08 -26.82
N LEU A 31 31.64 -16.74 -25.80
CA LEU A 31 31.27 -16.99 -24.41
C LEU A 31 30.59 -15.75 -23.80
N ARG A 32 29.27 -15.60 -23.98
CA ARG A 32 28.42 -14.75 -23.12
C ARG A 32 27.00 -15.33 -23.02
N MET A 33 26.55 -15.46 -21.77
CA MET A 33 25.17 -15.64 -21.31
C MET A 33 24.45 -16.93 -21.69
N LEU A 34 24.55 -17.96 -20.84
CA LEU A 34 23.47 -18.90 -20.55
C LEU A 34 23.62 -19.38 -19.10
N SER A 35 23.03 -18.64 -18.16
CA SER A 35 22.79 -19.11 -16.79
C SER A 35 21.37 -18.71 -16.40
N GLY A 36 20.42 -19.59 -16.70
CA GLY A 36 19.02 -19.36 -16.42
C GLY A 36 18.17 -20.48 -17.01
N LEU A 37 18.41 -21.71 -16.57
CA LEU A 37 17.55 -22.88 -16.81
C LEU A 37 18.19 -24.07 -16.10
N PHE A 38 18.02 -24.20 -14.79
CA PHE A 38 18.06 -25.50 -14.11
C PHE A 38 17.41 -25.43 -12.73
N LEU A 39 16.51 -26.40 -12.50
CA LEU A 39 15.81 -26.83 -11.27
C LEU A 39 14.34 -26.37 -11.12
N CYS A 40 13.46 -27.15 -11.75
CA CYS A 40 12.07 -27.32 -11.32
C CYS A 40 11.75 -28.82 -11.31
N ALA A 41 11.78 -29.44 -10.13
CA ALA A 41 11.12 -30.71 -9.82
C ALA A 41 11.21 -30.95 -8.30
N LEU A 42 10.06 -31.21 -7.66
CA LEU A 42 9.81 -31.56 -6.25
C LEU A 42 9.39 -30.40 -5.33
N CYS A 43 8.11 -30.02 -5.37
CA CYS A 43 7.40 -29.50 -4.20
C CYS A 43 5.89 -29.74 -4.34
N LEU A 44 5.42 -30.88 -3.84
CA LEU A 44 4.02 -31.10 -3.48
C LEU A 44 3.92 -30.74 -2.00
N SER A 45 3.07 -29.77 -1.64
CA SER A 45 2.82 -29.19 -0.30
C SER A 45 3.72 -28.03 0.15
N SER A 46 3.63 -26.90 -0.54
CA SER A 46 3.77 -25.53 -0.01
C SER A 46 3.73 -24.60 -1.23
N VAL A 47 3.05 -23.47 -1.13
CA VAL A 47 2.83 -22.55 -2.25
C VAL A 47 4.16 -21.96 -2.72
N CYS A 48 4.85 -22.66 -3.62
CA CYS A 48 5.86 -22.07 -4.47
C CYS A 48 5.11 -21.23 -5.50
N PHE A 49 4.88 -19.97 -5.17
CA PHE A 49 4.49 -18.98 -6.15
C PHE A 49 5.60 -18.94 -7.21
N ASP A 50 5.29 -19.45 -8.40
CA ASP A 50 6.13 -19.27 -9.57
C ASP A 50 6.48 -17.78 -9.64
N TRP A 51 7.79 -17.49 -9.58
CA TRP A 51 8.29 -16.13 -9.66
C TRP A 51 7.70 -15.51 -10.91
N ILE A 52 6.80 -14.55 -10.70
CA ILE A 52 6.32 -13.64 -11.72
C ILE A 52 7.56 -13.22 -12.51
N ALA A 53 7.62 -13.59 -13.78
CA ALA A 53 8.70 -13.15 -14.65
C ALA A 53 8.56 -11.64 -14.81
N LEU A 54 9.22 -10.90 -13.92
CA LEU A 54 9.36 -9.46 -13.97
C LEU A 54 10.45 -9.19 -15.00
N ASP A 55 10.10 -8.50 -16.07
CA ASP A 55 11.11 -7.98 -16.98
C ASP A 55 11.87 -6.85 -16.27
N ALA A 56 12.96 -7.20 -15.61
CA ALA A 56 14.00 -6.25 -15.20
C ALA A 56 14.80 -5.86 -16.46
N GLY A 57 14.26 -4.93 -17.25
CA GLY A 57 14.89 -4.47 -18.49
C GLY A 57 15.74 -3.21 -18.30
N PRO A 58 16.82 -3.01 -19.07
CA PRO A 58 17.48 -1.71 -19.16
C PRO A 58 16.55 -0.67 -19.81
N ASP A 59 16.69 0.61 -19.43
CA ASP A 59 15.87 1.76 -19.86
C ASP A 59 14.39 1.73 -19.43
N LEU A 60 14.14 1.65 -18.12
CA LEU A 60 12.83 1.96 -17.53
C LEU A 60 12.70 3.42 -17.04
N ASP A 61 13.70 4.27 -17.23
CA ASP A 61 13.63 5.65 -16.73
C ASP A 61 12.49 6.45 -17.37
N ASP A 62 11.68 7.12 -16.54
CA ASP A 62 10.76 8.18 -16.95
C ASP A 62 11.31 9.53 -16.50
N TYR A 63 11.08 10.57 -17.30
CA TYR A 63 11.54 11.93 -17.02
C TYR A 63 10.34 12.86 -16.83
N ARG A 64 10.05 13.16 -15.57
CA ARG A 64 8.85 13.88 -15.14
C ARG A 64 9.11 15.36 -14.99
N PHE A 65 8.26 16.15 -15.59
CA PHE A 65 8.31 17.59 -15.47
C PHE A 65 7.84 18.01 -14.07
N LEU A 66 8.72 18.66 -13.30
CA LEU A 66 8.41 19.16 -11.96
C LEU A 66 7.88 20.60 -11.97
N GLY A 67 8.11 21.32 -13.06
CA GLY A 67 7.65 22.69 -13.26
C GLY A 67 8.70 23.60 -13.92
N PRO A 68 8.31 24.85 -14.22
CA PRO A 68 9.22 25.87 -14.71
C PRO A 68 10.16 26.35 -13.60
N GLY A 69 11.34 26.84 -14.00
CA GLY A 69 12.38 27.33 -13.08
C GLY A 69 13.44 26.29 -12.72
N ALA A 70 14.30 26.65 -11.77
CA ALA A 70 15.39 25.79 -11.32
C ALA A 70 14.84 24.59 -10.53
N CYS A 71 15.46 23.43 -10.69
CA CYS A 71 15.18 22.30 -9.80
C CYS A 71 15.61 22.63 -8.37
N ILE A 72 14.71 22.35 -7.42
CA ILE A 72 14.93 22.45 -5.98
C ILE A 72 14.69 21.09 -5.32
N ASP A 73 15.33 20.87 -4.18
CA ASP A 73 15.04 19.72 -3.32
C ASP A 73 13.87 20.00 -2.36
N GLU A 74 13.59 19.03 -1.49
CA GLU A 74 12.43 19.02 -0.58
C GLU A 74 12.47 20.14 0.47
N HIS A 75 13.66 20.71 0.67
CA HIS A 75 13.92 21.83 1.57
C HIS A 75 13.92 23.19 0.85
N GLY A 76 13.77 23.22 -0.47
CA GLY A 76 13.83 24.43 -1.30
C GLY A 76 15.25 24.87 -1.65
N ARG A 77 16.25 23.99 -1.52
CA ARG A 77 17.62 24.30 -1.94
C ARG A 77 17.72 24.08 -3.44
N SER A 78 18.12 25.11 -4.18
CA SER A 78 18.35 25.02 -5.62
C SER A 78 19.57 24.18 -5.95
N TYR A 79 19.47 23.38 -7.02
CA TYR A 79 20.59 22.62 -7.58
C TYR A 79 21.82 23.51 -7.87
N PHE A 80 21.61 24.78 -8.26
CA PHE A 80 22.72 25.70 -8.55
C PHE A 80 23.61 25.97 -7.34
N LYS A 81 23.09 25.87 -6.11
CA LYS A 81 23.89 25.97 -4.88
C LYS A 81 24.74 24.72 -4.62
N HIS A 82 24.39 23.60 -5.24
CA HIS A 82 25.09 22.31 -5.11
C HIS A 82 26.04 22.01 -6.27
N ALA A 83 26.01 22.81 -7.34
CA ALA A 83 26.66 22.49 -8.59
C ALA A 83 27.83 23.44 -8.90
N GLU A 84 28.93 23.31 -8.16
CA GLU A 84 30.18 24.04 -8.39
C GLU A 84 30.76 23.82 -9.81
N ASN A 85 30.28 22.80 -10.55
CA ASN A 85 30.73 22.44 -11.91
C ASN A 85 29.57 22.14 -12.89
N ALA A 86 28.37 22.68 -12.69
CA ALA A 86 27.25 22.51 -13.62
C ALA A 86 27.58 23.07 -15.01
N LYS A 87 27.49 22.24 -16.05
CA LYS A 87 27.76 22.64 -17.44
C LYS A 87 26.54 22.43 -18.33
N TRP A 88 25.98 23.54 -18.80
CA TRP A 88 25.00 23.54 -19.88
C TRP A 88 25.63 23.08 -21.19
N ARG A 89 24.88 22.30 -21.98
CA ARG A 89 25.28 21.84 -23.31
C ARG A 89 24.15 22.07 -24.29
N ALA A 90 24.50 22.38 -25.54
CA ALA A 90 23.50 22.48 -26.60
C ALA A 90 22.74 21.15 -26.73
N ALA A 91 21.41 21.24 -26.83
CA ALA A 91 20.53 20.09 -26.97
C ALA A 91 19.27 20.47 -27.74
N PRO A 92 18.73 19.58 -28.58
CA PRO A 92 17.41 19.79 -29.16
C PRO A 92 16.34 19.73 -28.08
N LEU A 93 15.38 20.65 -28.12
CA LEU A 93 14.21 20.66 -27.24
C LEU A 93 12.95 20.45 -28.09
N ALA A 94 12.00 19.68 -27.55
CA ALA A 94 10.62 19.64 -28.03
C ALA A 94 9.87 20.91 -27.60
N ASP A 95 8.65 21.10 -28.12
CA ASP A 95 7.81 22.26 -27.82
C ASP A 95 7.47 22.38 -26.32
N ASP A 96 7.32 21.23 -25.64
CA ASP A 96 7.11 21.18 -24.20
C ASP A 96 8.41 21.37 -23.39
N GLY A 97 9.54 21.58 -24.05
CA GLY A 97 10.87 21.79 -23.49
C GLY A 97 11.57 20.51 -23.02
N ARG A 98 11.00 19.31 -23.26
CA ARG A 98 11.71 18.04 -23.05
C ARG A 98 12.86 17.89 -24.04
N SER A 99 13.83 17.05 -23.68
CA SER A 99 14.95 16.71 -24.56
C SER A 99 15.30 15.24 -24.45
N SER A 100 15.09 14.48 -25.54
CA SER A 100 15.54 13.08 -25.62
C SER A 100 17.06 12.95 -25.50
N TYR A 101 17.80 13.97 -25.96
CA TYR A 101 19.24 14.08 -25.77
C TYR A 101 19.62 14.18 -24.28
N CYS A 102 18.93 15.01 -23.49
CA CYS A 102 19.16 15.09 -22.05
C CYS A 102 18.81 13.78 -21.35
N ALA A 103 17.65 13.20 -21.67
CA ALA A 103 17.19 11.95 -21.10
C ALA A 103 18.22 10.83 -21.32
N ALA A 104 18.66 10.61 -22.57
CA ALA A 104 19.67 9.60 -22.89
C ALA A 104 21.00 9.81 -22.14
N ARG A 105 21.44 11.07 -21.99
CA ARG A 105 22.67 11.40 -21.25
C ARG A 105 22.53 11.19 -19.74
N CYS A 106 21.35 11.43 -19.19
CA CYS A 106 21.06 11.18 -17.80
C CYS A 106 20.97 9.67 -17.54
N SER A 107 20.26 8.92 -18.38
CA SER A 107 20.12 7.45 -18.26
C SER A 107 21.45 6.73 -18.35
N ALA A 108 22.39 7.23 -19.15
CA ALA A 108 23.77 6.72 -19.24
C ALA A 108 24.62 6.93 -17.97
N ARG A 109 24.09 7.52 -16.90
CA ARG A 109 24.78 7.81 -15.65
C ARG A 109 23.94 7.36 -14.46
N GLU A 110 24.45 6.41 -13.68
CA GLU A 110 23.75 5.92 -12.49
C GLU A 110 23.45 7.03 -11.47
N SER A 111 24.40 7.95 -11.26
CA SER A 111 24.25 9.08 -10.32
C SER A 111 23.34 10.21 -10.81
N CYS A 112 22.76 10.11 -12.02
CA CYS A 112 21.87 11.13 -12.53
C CYS A 112 20.48 11.02 -11.91
N ARG A 113 19.98 12.13 -11.35
CA ARG A 113 18.66 12.24 -10.72
C ARG A 113 17.66 13.06 -11.55
N GLY A 114 18.08 13.56 -12.71
CA GLY A 114 17.24 14.35 -13.61
C GLY A 114 18.05 15.35 -14.45
N PHE A 115 17.35 16.27 -15.10
CA PHE A 115 17.99 17.34 -15.87
C PHE A 115 17.15 18.62 -15.88
N MET A 116 17.78 19.73 -16.24
CA MET A 116 17.12 20.98 -16.57
C MET A 116 17.32 21.31 -18.04
N THR A 117 16.32 21.94 -18.67
CA THR A 117 16.43 22.50 -20.02
C THR A 117 16.22 24.01 -20.00
N SER A 118 16.74 24.72 -21.01
CA SER A 118 16.50 26.16 -21.21
C SER A 118 16.43 26.48 -22.71
N GLY A 119 15.44 27.28 -23.12
CA GLY A 119 15.04 27.42 -24.53
C GLY A 119 15.00 28.84 -25.10
N HIS A 120 15.61 29.84 -24.48
CA HIS A 120 15.44 31.25 -24.88
C HIS A 120 15.82 31.58 -26.34
N ASP A 121 16.90 31.01 -26.88
CA ASP A 121 17.35 31.24 -28.27
C ASP A 121 17.77 29.94 -28.98
N LYS A 122 18.40 29.04 -28.23
CA LYS A 122 18.81 27.69 -28.63
C LYS A 122 18.52 26.78 -27.44
N GLY A 123 18.31 25.50 -27.72
CA GLY A 123 18.06 24.52 -26.68
C GLY A 123 19.32 24.18 -25.90
N TRP A 124 19.21 24.17 -24.57
CA TRP A 124 20.29 23.79 -23.65
C TRP A 124 19.84 22.72 -22.67
N CYS A 125 20.83 21.95 -22.20
CA CYS A 125 20.68 20.82 -21.30
C CYS A 125 21.69 20.88 -20.16
N LEU A 126 21.24 20.70 -18.92
CA LEU A 126 22.07 20.54 -17.75
C LEU A 126 21.66 19.26 -17.01
N ILE A 127 22.59 18.31 -16.94
CA ILE A 127 22.37 17.02 -16.26
C ILE A 127 22.63 17.20 -14.76
N MET A 128 21.70 16.75 -13.92
CA MET A 128 21.83 16.75 -12.47
C MET A 128 22.41 15.41 -12.02
N SER A 129 23.72 15.38 -11.75
CA SER A 129 24.42 14.19 -11.27
C SER A 129 24.96 14.44 -9.87
N SER A 130 24.20 14.04 -8.85
CA SER A 130 24.58 14.17 -7.44
C SER A 130 23.83 13.13 -6.61
N GLU A 131 24.56 12.33 -5.84
CA GLU A 131 23.98 11.40 -4.88
C GLU A 131 23.33 12.10 -3.67
N LYS A 132 23.59 13.41 -3.52
CA LYS A 132 23.13 14.22 -2.38
C LYS A 132 22.01 15.19 -2.73
N PHE A 133 21.55 15.20 -3.98
CA PHE A 133 20.49 16.11 -4.44
C PHE A 133 19.41 15.33 -5.17
N TYR A 134 18.19 15.41 -4.63
CA TYR A 134 17.00 14.75 -5.16
C TYR A 134 16.02 15.85 -5.59
N PRO A 135 15.87 16.11 -6.90
CA PRO A 135 14.94 17.13 -7.36
C PRO A 135 13.52 16.68 -7.01
N SER A 136 12.82 17.49 -6.23
CA SER A 136 11.45 17.23 -5.81
C SER A 136 10.48 18.26 -6.36
N ALA A 137 10.92 19.49 -6.62
CA ALA A 137 10.09 20.54 -7.19
C ALA A 137 10.91 21.51 -8.05
N SER A 138 10.27 22.60 -8.51
CA SER A 138 10.94 23.71 -9.18
C SER A 138 10.56 25.05 -8.56
N GLU A 139 11.46 26.03 -8.68
CA GLU A 139 11.23 27.40 -8.22
C GLU A 139 11.67 28.40 -9.29
N GLY A 140 10.84 29.43 -9.51
CA GLY A 140 11.18 30.56 -10.36
C GLY A 140 12.24 31.44 -9.68
N MET A 141 13.37 31.65 -10.34
CA MET A 141 14.43 32.55 -9.89
C MET A 141 14.73 33.60 -10.96
N ASN A 142 15.24 34.77 -10.53
CA ASN A 142 15.74 35.78 -11.47
C ASN A 142 16.82 35.16 -12.37
N GLY A 143 16.64 35.23 -13.69
CA GLY A 143 17.56 34.64 -14.67
C GLY A 143 17.35 33.14 -14.95
N THR A 144 16.28 32.52 -14.42
CA THR A 144 15.84 31.16 -14.81
C THR A 144 14.58 31.18 -15.68
N ASP A 145 14.28 32.31 -16.31
CA ASP A 145 13.23 32.37 -17.32
C ASP A 145 13.50 31.28 -18.38
N GLY A 146 12.43 30.63 -18.84
CA GLY A 146 12.51 29.55 -19.83
C GLY A 146 13.22 28.28 -19.37
N VAL A 147 13.69 28.19 -18.11
CA VAL A 147 14.25 26.95 -17.54
C VAL A 147 13.12 26.01 -17.15
N LYS A 148 13.32 24.71 -17.36
CA LYS A 148 12.36 23.65 -17.00
C LYS A 148 13.07 22.54 -16.23
N CYS A 149 12.45 22.09 -15.15
CA CYS A 149 12.99 21.04 -14.29
C CYS A 149 12.37 19.67 -14.62
N PHE A 150 13.21 18.65 -14.80
CA PHE A 150 12.79 17.28 -15.01
C PHE A 150 13.48 16.34 -14.01
N TRP A 151 12.68 15.59 -13.25
CA TRP A 151 13.15 14.53 -12.35
C TRP A 151 13.21 13.19 -13.10
N ARG A 152 14.24 12.40 -12.81
CA ARG A 152 14.38 11.01 -13.30
C ARG A 152 13.69 10.06 -12.32
N HIS A 153 12.56 9.51 -12.74
CA HIS A 153 11.88 8.43 -12.04
C HIS A 153 12.42 7.09 -12.53
N GLN A 154 13.05 6.31 -11.63
CA GLN A 154 13.75 5.07 -11.97
C GLN A 154 12.93 3.86 -11.53
N PHE A 155 12.15 3.29 -12.45
CA PHE A 155 11.44 2.04 -12.16
C PHE A 155 12.42 0.86 -12.09
N LYS A 156 12.16 -0.05 -11.15
CA LYS A 156 12.91 -1.31 -10.98
C LYS A 156 12.27 -2.48 -11.72
N TYR A 157 10.96 -2.40 -11.94
CA TYR A 157 10.15 -3.50 -12.48
C TYR A 157 9.21 -3.02 -13.58
N ARG A 158 8.78 -3.98 -14.42
CA ARG A 158 7.73 -3.80 -15.41
C ARG A 158 6.82 -5.03 -15.41
N THR A 159 5.66 -4.93 -14.78
CA THR A 159 4.70 -6.04 -14.63
C THR A 159 3.62 -6.06 -15.74
N SER A 160 3.92 -5.58 -16.95
CA SER A 160 2.92 -5.41 -18.03
C SER A 160 2.21 -6.71 -18.41
N GLY A 161 2.93 -7.84 -18.37
CA GLY A 161 2.40 -9.17 -18.68
C GLY A 161 1.33 -9.68 -17.71
N LEU A 162 1.26 -9.13 -16.48
CA LEU A 162 0.28 -9.55 -15.48
C LEU A 162 -0.88 -8.58 -15.27
N LEU A 163 -0.87 -7.41 -15.92
CA LEU A 163 -2.02 -6.49 -15.84
C LEU A 163 -3.35 -7.14 -16.26
N PRO A 164 -3.42 -8.12 -17.19
CA PRO A 164 -4.67 -8.83 -17.45
C PRO A 164 -5.26 -9.56 -16.23
N GLN A 165 -4.43 -9.98 -15.26
CA GLN A 165 -4.91 -10.58 -14.01
C GLN A 165 -5.67 -9.57 -13.14
N LEU A 166 -5.38 -8.27 -13.30
CA LEU A 166 -6.15 -7.21 -12.66
C LEU A 166 -7.58 -7.13 -13.22
N ALA A 167 -7.88 -7.72 -14.38
CA ALA A 167 -9.24 -7.73 -14.92
C ALA A 167 -10.12 -8.87 -14.39
N ALA A 168 -9.58 -9.75 -13.54
CA ALA A 168 -10.35 -10.85 -12.97
C ALA A 168 -11.43 -10.32 -11.99
N PRO A 169 -12.63 -10.94 -11.97
CA PRO A 169 -13.68 -10.58 -11.01
C PRO A 169 -13.22 -10.74 -9.56
N ILE A 170 -13.65 -9.82 -8.70
CA ILE A 170 -13.40 -9.89 -7.26
C ILE A 170 -14.34 -10.97 -6.66
N PRO A 171 -13.79 -12.00 -5.98
CA PRO A 171 -14.61 -13.00 -5.29
C PRO A 171 -15.57 -12.36 -4.28
N LYS A 172 -16.79 -12.89 -4.18
CA LYS A 172 -17.83 -12.36 -3.26
C LYS A 172 -17.61 -12.78 -1.82
N ILE A 173 -16.44 -12.43 -1.27
CA ILE A 173 -16.01 -12.73 0.09
C ILE A 173 -15.63 -11.42 0.76
N VAL A 174 -16.20 -11.17 1.95
CA VAL A 174 -15.81 -10.07 2.83
C VAL A 174 -15.00 -10.64 3.98
N TRP A 175 -13.79 -10.12 4.15
CA TRP A 175 -12.86 -10.46 5.22
C TRP A 175 -12.79 -9.35 6.24
N THR A 176 -12.75 -9.73 7.51
CA THR A 176 -12.36 -8.84 8.60
C THR A 176 -11.69 -9.64 9.70
N PHE A 177 -10.91 -8.97 10.54
CA PHE A 177 -10.29 -9.56 11.73
C PHE A 177 -10.64 -8.72 12.95
N TRP A 178 -11.07 -9.40 14.00
CA TRP A 178 -11.35 -8.78 15.29
C TRP A 178 -10.83 -9.63 16.44
N GLU A 179 -10.22 -8.97 17.42
CA GLU A 179 -9.82 -9.56 18.68
C GLU A 179 -10.25 -8.67 19.84
N ASN A 180 -10.90 -9.27 20.85
CA ASN A 180 -11.17 -8.59 22.12
C ASN A 180 -9.88 -8.54 22.94
N LEU A 181 -9.00 -7.58 22.63
CA LEU A 181 -7.85 -7.33 23.49
C LEU A 181 -8.33 -6.74 24.83
N PRO A 182 -7.85 -7.26 25.98
CA PRO A 182 -7.88 -6.46 27.18
C PRO A 182 -7.06 -5.19 26.90
N PHE A 183 -7.59 -4.02 27.24
CA PHE A 183 -6.80 -2.78 27.30
C PHE A 183 -5.44 -3.06 27.95
N PRO A 184 -4.34 -2.40 27.51
CA PRO A 184 -3.07 -2.56 28.21
C PRO A 184 -3.31 -2.32 29.71
N PRO A 185 -2.81 -3.19 30.60
CA PRO A 185 -3.00 -2.99 32.03
C PRO A 185 -2.52 -1.59 32.39
N PRO A 186 -3.22 -0.88 33.30
CA PRO A 186 -2.73 0.41 33.77
C PRO A 186 -1.28 0.26 34.24
N PRO A 187 -0.43 1.30 34.09
CA PRO A 187 0.95 1.25 34.54
C PRO A 187 0.99 0.78 36.00
N PRO A 188 1.96 -0.07 36.38
CA PRO A 188 2.01 -0.64 37.72
C PRO A 188 1.99 0.51 38.74
N LEU A 189 1.01 0.46 39.64
CA LEU A 189 0.95 1.38 40.77
C LEU A 189 2.27 1.26 41.56
N PRO A 190 2.84 2.37 42.07
CA PRO A 190 4.04 2.32 42.88
C PRO A 190 3.84 1.34 44.03
N ALA A 191 4.86 0.50 44.27
CA ALA A 191 4.82 -0.64 45.19
C ALA A 191 4.27 -0.24 46.57
N GLY A 192 2.99 -0.49 46.77
CA GLY A 192 2.26 -0.33 48.02
C GLY A 192 1.63 -1.66 48.39
N ASN A 193 1.96 -2.16 49.58
CA ASN A 193 1.54 -3.45 50.10
C ASN A 193 0.02 -3.66 50.04
N SER A 194 -0.46 -4.41 49.05
CA SER A 194 -1.69 -5.17 49.18
C SER A 194 -1.65 -6.35 48.20
N SER A 195 -1.65 -7.55 48.77
CA SER A 195 -1.84 -8.80 48.05
C SER A 195 -3.32 -8.95 47.69
N GLU A 196 -3.80 -8.20 46.71
CA GLU A 196 -5.03 -8.56 46.02
C GLU A 196 -4.66 -9.39 44.79
N ALA A 197 -4.73 -10.70 44.96
CA ALA A 197 -4.69 -11.64 43.85
C ALA A 197 -5.83 -11.27 42.88
N LEU A 198 -5.47 -11.01 41.62
CA LEU A 198 -6.40 -10.79 40.52
C LEU A 198 -7.45 -11.91 40.48
N SER A 199 -8.73 -11.53 40.61
CA SER A 199 -9.88 -12.43 40.47
C SER A 199 -9.84 -13.22 39.14
N PRO A 200 -10.15 -14.54 39.13
CA PRO A 200 -10.21 -15.37 37.91
C PRO A 200 -11.43 -15.10 36.99
N SER A 201 -12.25 -14.08 37.26
CA SER A 201 -13.53 -13.88 36.55
C SER A 201 -13.49 -12.80 35.44
N ARG A 202 -12.49 -12.86 34.54
CA ARG A 202 -12.56 -12.20 33.23
C ARG A 202 -12.52 -13.24 32.12
N GLN A 203 -13.52 -14.14 32.14
CA GLN A 203 -13.87 -14.93 30.95
C GLN A 203 -14.30 -13.93 29.87
N GLN A 204 -13.45 -13.73 28.87
CA GLN A 204 -13.73 -12.97 27.66
C GLN A 204 -15.04 -13.47 27.04
N SER A 205 -16.03 -12.59 26.88
CA SER A 205 -17.16 -12.93 26.01
C SER A 205 -16.64 -12.97 24.57
N ALA A 206 -16.96 -14.06 23.86
CA ALA A 206 -16.74 -14.20 22.41
C ALA A 206 -17.64 -13.27 21.57
N GLN A 207 -18.31 -12.30 22.22
CA GLN A 207 -19.31 -11.45 21.62
C GLN A 207 -18.67 -10.15 21.14
N LEU A 208 -18.97 -9.77 19.90
CA LEU A 208 -18.54 -8.50 19.32
C LEU A 208 -19.16 -7.33 20.10
N PRO A 209 -18.44 -6.22 20.27
CA PRO A 209 -19.03 -4.97 20.72
C PRO A 209 -20.27 -4.60 19.88
N PRO A 210 -21.34 -4.04 20.48
CA PRO A 210 -22.60 -3.77 19.79
C PRO A 210 -22.46 -2.98 18.49
N PHE A 211 -21.57 -1.99 18.48
CA PHE A 211 -21.30 -1.18 17.29
C PHE A 211 -20.67 -2.00 16.15
N LEU A 212 -19.74 -2.91 16.44
CA LEU A 212 -19.12 -3.75 15.41
C LEU A 212 -20.07 -4.82 14.90
N ASP A 213 -20.90 -5.40 15.79
CA ASP A 213 -21.99 -6.29 15.36
C ASP A 213 -22.93 -5.59 14.39
N LEU A 214 -23.24 -4.32 14.64
CA LEU A 214 -24.03 -3.48 13.74
C LEU A 214 -23.35 -3.22 12.39
N CYS A 215 -22.06 -2.87 12.40
CA CYS A 215 -21.28 -2.72 11.18
C CYS A 215 -21.34 -3.99 10.33
N ILE A 216 -21.04 -5.14 10.91
CA ILE A 216 -21.08 -6.44 10.22
C ILE A 216 -22.50 -6.80 9.76
N ALA A 217 -23.52 -6.46 10.54
CA ALA A 217 -24.91 -6.65 10.15
C ALA A 217 -25.28 -5.81 8.91
N SER A 218 -24.75 -4.59 8.77
CA SER A 218 -24.94 -3.78 7.55
C SER A 218 -24.37 -4.47 6.31
N TRP A 219 -23.24 -5.15 6.46
CA TRP A 219 -22.62 -5.88 5.35
C TRP A 219 -23.48 -7.05 4.93
N ARG A 220 -23.94 -7.86 5.87
CA ARG A 220 -24.79 -9.03 5.59
C ARG A 220 -26.13 -8.64 4.99
N ALA A 221 -26.76 -7.59 5.51
CA ALA A 221 -28.06 -7.11 5.03
C ALA A 221 -27.98 -6.62 3.58
N LEU A 222 -26.96 -5.83 3.24
CA LEU A 222 -26.79 -5.26 1.90
C LEU A 222 -26.16 -6.23 0.90
N ASN A 223 -25.56 -7.32 1.37
CA ASN A 223 -24.81 -8.26 0.54
C ASN A 223 -25.22 -9.73 0.81
N PRO A 224 -26.49 -10.12 0.62
CA PRO A 224 -26.97 -11.46 0.96
C PRO A 224 -26.30 -12.59 0.14
N ASN A 225 -25.74 -12.25 -1.02
CA ASN A 225 -25.01 -13.17 -1.90
C ASN A 225 -23.49 -13.17 -1.67
N TRP A 226 -23.00 -12.46 -0.64
CA TRP A 226 -21.59 -12.41 -0.28
C TRP A 226 -21.35 -13.20 1.00
N GLU A 227 -20.19 -13.86 1.06
CA GLU A 227 -19.78 -14.55 2.28
C GLU A 227 -19.04 -13.58 3.21
N VAL A 228 -19.60 -13.33 4.40
CA VAL A 228 -18.97 -12.45 5.40
C VAL A 228 -18.22 -13.27 6.45
N ARG A 229 -16.89 -13.21 6.43
CA ARG A 229 -15.98 -13.95 7.32
C ARG A 229 -15.34 -13.00 8.34
N VAL A 230 -15.76 -13.17 9.60
CA VAL A 230 -15.19 -12.46 10.75
C VAL A 230 -14.18 -13.37 11.42
N LEU A 231 -12.90 -13.09 11.21
CA LEU A 231 -11.80 -13.88 11.75
C LEU A 231 -11.37 -13.36 13.12
N ASN A 232 -10.74 -14.24 13.88
CA ASN A 232 -10.12 -13.94 15.17
C ASN A 232 -8.87 -14.84 15.32
N PRO A 233 -8.06 -14.70 16.39
CA PRO A 233 -6.83 -15.48 16.56
C PRO A 233 -7.03 -17.01 16.50
N SER A 234 -8.21 -17.51 16.88
CA SER A 234 -8.52 -18.94 16.85
C SER A 234 -8.99 -19.45 15.49
N THR A 235 -9.51 -18.59 14.62
CA THR A 235 -10.11 -18.98 13.32
C THR A 235 -9.29 -18.57 12.10
N MET A 236 -8.36 -17.62 12.24
CA MET A 236 -7.55 -17.13 11.11
C MET A 236 -6.72 -18.24 10.46
N TYR A 237 -6.19 -19.18 11.26
CA TYR A 237 -5.33 -20.25 10.77
C TYR A 237 -6.04 -21.35 9.97
N THR A 238 -7.38 -21.32 9.91
CA THR A 238 -8.16 -22.14 8.97
C THR A 238 -7.98 -21.67 7.52
N TRP A 239 -7.61 -20.41 7.32
CA TRP A 239 -7.53 -19.77 6.00
C TRP A 239 -6.09 -19.50 5.56
N ILE A 240 -5.24 -19.09 6.49
CA ILE A 240 -3.83 -18.77 6.25
C ILE A 240 -2.93 -19.57 7.17
N SER A 241 -1.71 -19.81 6.72
CA SER A 241 -0.68 -20.54 7.43
C SER A 241 0.35 -19.58 8.05
N LYS A 242 1.25 -20.08 8.90
CA LYS A 242 2.31 -19.22 9.46
C LYS A 242 3.29 -18.75 8.38
N GLU A 243 3.42 -19.51 7.30
CA GLU A 243 4.25 -19.22 6.14
C GLU A 243 3.71 -18.07 5.30
N ASP A 244 2.39 -17.83 5.35
CA ASP A 244 1.71 -16.70 4.71
C ASP A 244 1.98 -15.37 5.45
N LEU A 245 2.60 -15.41 6.64
CA LEU A 245 2.77 -14.27 7.55
C LEU A 245 4.27 -13.94 7.81
N PRO A 246 4.60 -12.75 8.35
CA PRO A 246 5.94 -12.45 8.83
C PRO A 246 6.38 -13.45 9.91
N LYS A 247 7.66 -13.87 9.92
CA LYS A 247 8.18 -14.75 11.00
C LYS A 247 8.03 -14.14 12.40
N THR A 248 7.97 -12.82 12.46
CA THR A 248 7.78 -12.00 13.67
C THR A 248 6.30 -11.73 13.99
N PHE A 249 5.34 -12.37 13.30
CA PHE A 249 3.90 -12.09 13.41
C PHE A 249 3.38 -12.07 14.86
N ASP A 250 3.80 -13.03 15.68
CA ASP A 250 3.37 -13.14 17.08
C ASP A 250 3.93 -12.00 17.98
N GLN A 251 4.89 -11.21 17.48
CA GLN A 251 5.47 -10.04 18.16
C GLN A 251 4.84 -8.72 17.72
N LEU A 252 4.02 -8.75 16.67
CA LEU A 252 3.38 -7.59 16.12
C LEU A 252 2.23 -7.12 17.02
N ILE A 253 2.05 -5.80 17.12
CA ILE A 253 0.83 -5.25 17.69
C ILE A 253 -0.37 -5.59 16.80
N VAL A 254 -1.58 -5.61 17.37
CA VAL A 254 -2.79 -6.04 16.67
C VAL A 254 -3.07 -5.33 15.34
N HIS A 255 -2.75 -4.03 15.25
CA HIS A 255 -2.93 -3.26 14.03
C HIS A 255 -2.02 -3.78 12.90
N HIS A 256 -0.78 -4.16 13.23
CA HIS A 256 0.18 -4.75 12.29
C HIS A 256 -0.15 -6.21 11.95
N GLN A 257 -0.67 -6.96 12.92
CA GLN A 257 -1.19 -8.31 12.66
C GLN A 257 -2.34 -8.26 11.66
N SER A 258 -3.27 -7.33 11.85
CA SER A 258 -4.38 -7.07 10.92
C SER A 258 -3.88 -6.74 9.51
N ASP A 259 -2.84 -5.90 9.39
CA ASP A 259 -2.19 -5.58 8.11
C ASP A 259 -1.63 -6.81 7.40
N ALA A 260 -0.93 -7.69 8.13
CA ALA A 260 -0.38 -8.91 7.57
C ALA A 260 -1.48 -9.92 7.17
N ILE A 261 -2.48 -10.13 8.03
CA ILE A 261 -3.62 -11.03 7.77
C ILE A 261 -4.39 -10.57 6.53
N ARG A 262 -4.70 -9.27 6.45
CA ARG A 262 -5.42 -8.66 5.33
C ARG A 262 -4.78 -8.97 4.00
N LEU A 263 -3.48 -8.68 3.90
CA LEU A 263 -2.74 -8.86 2.66
C LEU A 263 -2.59 -10.35 2.31
N ALA A 264 -2.38 -11.22 3.30
CA ALA A 264 -2.32 -12.67 3.09
C ALA A 264 -3.63 -13.25 2.54
N LEU A 265 -4.78 -12.84 3.11
CA LEU A 265 -6.09 -13.31 2.66
C LEU A 265 -6.42 -12.82 1.25
N LEU A 266 -6.20 -11.53 0.97
CA LEU A 266 -6.48 -10.95 -0.35
C LEU A 266 -5.55 -11.52 -1.42
N ALA A 267 -4.27 -11.71 -1.12
CA ALA A 267 -3.31 -12.33 -2.03
C ALA A 267 -3.73 -13.76 -2.41
N LYS A 268 -4.23 -14.54 -1.44
CA LYS A 268 -4.53 -15.96 -1.60
C LYS A 268 -5.92 -16.23 -2.17
N TYR A 269 -6.92 -15.46 -1.72
CA TYR A 269 -8.33 -15.73 -2.02
C TYR A 269 -9.03 -14.57 -2.73
N GLY A 270 -8.42 -13.38 -2.78
CA GLY A 270 -9.12 -12.17 -3.18
C GLY A 270 -10.27 -11.83 -2.24
N GLY A 271 -11.21 -11.04 -2.77
CA GLY A 271 -12.37 -10.54 -2.05
C GLY A 271 -12.19 -9.10 -1.61
N VAL A 272 -12.93 -8.73 -0.56
CA VAL A 272 -12.92 -7.38 0.02
C VAL A 272 -12.49 -7.50 1.47
N TRP A 273 -11.45 -6.78 1.86
CA TRP A 273 -11.20 -6.49 3.26
C TRP A 273 -12.01 -5.27 3.71
N LEU A 274 -12.64 -5.38 4.87
CA LEU A 274 -13.22 -4.25 5.59
C LEU A 274 -12.79 -4.28 7.06
N ASP A 275 -12.32 -3.16 7.59
CA ASP A 275 -12.20 -3.02 9.05
C ASP A 275 -13.59 -3.12 9.71
N ALA A 276 -13.65 -3.81 10.85
CA ALA A 276 -14.90 -4.17 11.55
C ALA A 276 -15.77 -2.99 12.00
N ASP A 277 -15.19 -1.79 12.09
CA ASP A 277 -15.82 -0.52 12.48
C ASP A 277 -16.34 0.30 11.27
N THR A 278 -16.56 -0.36 10.13
CA THR A 278 -17.07 0.27 8.90
C THR A 278 -18.54 -0.07 8.67
N ILE A 279 -19.39 0.93 8.43
CA ILE A 279 -20.80 0.72 8.04
C ILE A 279 -20.91 0.76 6.51
N LEU A 280 -21.60 -0.21 5.92
CA LEU A 280 -22.02 -0.13 4.52
C LEU A 280 -23.41 0.51 4.44
N LEU A 281 -23.56 1.46 3.53
CA LEU A 281 -24.80 2.16 3.19
C LEU A 281 -25.30 1.78 1.79
N LYS A 282 -24.49 1.04 1.01
CA LYS A 282 -24.82 0.49 -0.30
C LYS A 282 -24.27 -0.95 -0.44
N PRO A 283 -24.87 -1.79 -1.29
CA PRO A 283 -24.29 -3.10 -1.64
C PRO A 283 -22.88 -2.96 -2.23
N LEU A 284 -21.97 -3.88 -1.91
CA LEU A 284 -20.60 -3.89 -2.43
C LEU A 284 -20.53 -4.01 -3.95
N ASP A 285 -21.50 -4.70 -4.58
CA ASP A 285 -21.61 -4.73 -6.04
C ASP A 285 -21.83 -3.31 -6.63
N GLU A 286 -22.48 -2.40 -5.89
CA GLU A 286 -22.60 -0.98 -6.28
C GLU A 286 -21.34 -0.18 -5.89
N VAL A 287 -20.77 -0.42 -4.71
CA VAL A 287 -19.55 0.25 -4.25
C VAL A 287 -18.37 0.00 -5.20
N LEU A 288 -18.18 -1.25 -5.62
CA LEU A 288 -17.09 -1.68 -6.49
C LEU A 288 -17.34 -1.33 -7.97
N GLY A 289 -18.60 -1.11 -8.35
CA GLY A 289 -19.01 -0.90 -9.72
C GLY A 289 -19.07 -2.18 -10.57
N PRO A 290 -19.61 -2.07 -11.80
CA PRO A 290 -19.90 -3.25 -12.63
C PRO A 290 -18.73 -3.76 -13.48
N ASP A 291 -17.66 -2.98 -13.68
CA ASP A 291 -16.51 -3.36 -14.50
C ASP A 291 -15.42 -4.03 -13.64
N PRO A 292 -15.21 -5.35 -13.74
CA PRO A 292 -14.20 -6.06 -12.94
C PRO A 292 -12.74 -5.68 -13.30
N SER A 293 -12.54 -4.95 -14.41
CA SER A 293 -11.24 -4.38 -14.78
C SER A 293 -10.91 -3.06 -14.10
N GLU A 294 -11.88 -2.49 -13.38
CA GLU A 294 -11.65 -1.33 -12.54
C GLU A 294 -11.35 -1.75 -11.09
N ARG A 295 -10.56 -0.92 -10.39
CA ARG A 295 -10.30 -1.07 -8.96
C ARG A 295 -10.66 0.18 -8.21
N LEU A 296 -11.30 0.01 -7.06
CA LEU A 296 -11.55 1.06 -6.09
C LEU A 296 -10.52 1.00 -4.97
N PHE A 297 -9.86 2.14 -4.73
CA PHE A 297 -9.07 2.37 -3.53
C PHE A 297 -9.60 3.58 -2.79
N PHE A 298 -9.65 3.47 -1.46
CA PHE A 298 -9.80 4.63 -0.61
C PHE A 298 -8.44 5.23 -0.34
N THR A 299 -8.40 6.55 -0.32
CA THR A 299 -7.16 7.32 -0.20
C THR A 299 -7.37 8.47 0.77
N SER A 300 -6.36 8.80 1.55
CA SER A 300 -6.33 10.03 2.34
C SER A 300 -5.84 11.17 1.47
N VAL A 301 -6.39 12.37 1.68
CA VAL A 301 -5.62 13.57 1.39
C VAL A 301 -4.76 13.80 2.62
N SER A 302 -3.49 14.08 2.40
CA SER A 302 -2.66 14.81 3.35
C SER A 302 -3.29 16.20 3.56
N THR A 303 -4.41 16.28 4.28
CA THR A 303 -4.95 17.57 4.68
C THR A 303 -3.89 18.20 5.59
N PRO A 304 -3.52 19.48 5.36
CA PRO A 304 -2.72 20.25 6.31
C PRO A 304 -3.36 20.41 7.70
N HIS A 305 -4.57 19.85 7.91
CA HIS A 305 -5.43 20.08 9.06
C HIS A 305 -5.01 19.43 10.38
N TRP A 306 -3.86 18.76 10.44
CA TRP A 306 -3.23 18.38 11.71
C TRP A 306 -2.16 19.42 12.06
N ASN A 307 -2.60 20.58 12.54
CA ASN A 307 -1.80 21.76 12.89
C ASN A 307 -0.74 22.15 11.84
N GLU A 308 -1.07 23.21 11.10
CA GLU A 308 -0.28 23.91 10.07
C GLU A 308 1.17 24.26 10.45
N THR A 309 1.62 24.01 11.68
CA THR A 309 2.95 24.42 12.14
C THR A 309 3.99 23.30 12.15
N ALA A 310 3.61 22.02 12.28
CA ALA A 310 4.59 20.93 12.44
C ALA A 310 4.80 20.09 11.15
N ALA A 311 3.72 19.76 10.44
CA ALA A 311 3.76 18.97 9.21
C ALA A 311 4.40 19.73 8.02
N LEU A 312 4.07 21.01 7.87
CA LEU A 312 4.64 21.90 6.84
C LEU A 312 6.11 22.27 7.10
N SER A 313 6.68 21.87 8.25
CA SER A 313 8.05 22.24 8.61
C SER A 313 9.13 21.29 8.06
N ARG A 314 8.78 20.05 7.67
CA ARG A 314 9.77 19.01 7.33
C ARG A 314 10.02 18.82 5.84
N VAL A 315 8.99 18.91 5.00
CA VAL A 315 9.09 18.91 3.54
C VAL A 315 8.19 20.01 3.01
N ARG A 316 8.77 21.01 2.33
CA ARG A 316 8.05 22.20 1.87
C ARG A 316 7.74 22.16 0.38
N TYR A 317 8.51 21.41 -0.40
CA TYR A 317 8.45 21.44 -1.86
C TYR A 317 8.57 20.03 -2.44
N ASP A 318 7.46 19.44 -2.88
CA ASP A 318 7.50 18.16 -3.59
C ASP A 318 6.35 18.07 -4.60
N ASN A 319 6.69 18.20 -5.88
CA ASN A 319 5.81 18.13 -7.03
C ASN A 319 5.95 16.80 -7.79
N ARG A 320 6.71 15.81 -7.26
CA ARG A 320 6.78 14.47 -7.88
C ARG A 320 5.43 13.77 -7.86
N PHE A 321 4.61 14.12 -6.88
CA PHE A 321 3.27 13.59 -6.64
C PHE A 321 2.21 14.69 -6.76
N ASP A 322 2.25 15.50 -7.82
CA ASP A 322 1.17 16.46 -8.08
C ASP A 322 -0.13 15.69 -8.43
N GLN A 323 -0.96 15.46 -7.42
CA GLN A 323 -2.32 14.92 -7.47
C GLN A 323 -2.51 13.61 -8.26
N PRO A 324 -1.85 12.53 -7.82
CA PRO A 324 -2.60 11.31 -7.49
C PRO A 324 -2.49 10.99 -6.00
N LYS A 325 -3.58 10.49 -5.41
CA LYS A 325 -3.70 10.24 -3.97
C LYS A 325 -2.94 8.97 -3.55
N PHE A 326 -1.61 9.02 -3.48
CA PHE A 326 -0.75 7.87 -3.18
C PHE A 326 -0.78 7.41 -1.72
N GLN A 327 -1.42 8.15 -0.82
CA GLN A 327 -1.73 7.67 0.52
C GLN A 327 -2.95 6.74 0.45
N ILE A 328 -2.70 5.47 0.11
CA ILE A 328 -3.72 4.43 0.01
C ILE A 328 -4.07 3.95 1.42
N GLU A 329 -5.35 3.99 1.74
CA GLU A 329 -5.88 3.46 2.98
C GLU A 329 -6.02 1.94 2.91
N ASN A 330 -5.64 1.27 3.99
CA ASN A 330 -5.65 -0.18 4.06
C ASN A 330 -6.92 -0.75 4.73
N TRP A 331 -7.77 0.09 5.33
CA TRP A 331 -9.01 -0.36 6.00
C TRP A 331 -10.09 -0.85 5.03
N PHE A 332 -9.93 -0.55 3.73
CA PHE A 332 -10.68 -1.12 2.62
C PHE A 332 -9.72 -1.48 1.50
N LEU A 333 -9.71 -2.75 1.11
CA LEU A 333 -8.98 -3.22 -0.08
C LEU A 333 -9.83 -4.27 -0.78
N ALA A 334 -9.91 -4.21 -2.10
CA ALA A 334 -10.71 -5.14 -2.90
C ALA A 334 -9.88 -5.62 -4.10
N SER A 335 -9.74 -6.94 -4.25
CA SER A 335 -8.93 -7.53 -5.31
C SER A 335 -9.37 -8.95 -5.67
N PRO A 336 -9.09 -9.43 -6.90
CA PRO A 336 -9.08 -10.85 -7.20
C PRO A 336 -7.95 -11.55 -6.44
N ALA A 337 -8.02 -12.88 -6.41
CA ALA A 337 -6.91 -13.69 -5.94
C ALA A 337 -5.68 -13.47 -6.84
N HIS A 338 -4.50 -13.52 -6.24
CA HIS A 338 -3.22 -13.36 -6.93
C HIS A 338 -3.03 -12.01 -7.64
N ASP A 339 -3.72 -10.97 -7.17
CA ASP A 339 -3.53 -9.61 -7.68
C ASP A 339 -2.05 -9.16 -7.49
N PRO A 340 -1.35 -8.76 -8.58
CA PRO A 340 0.09 -8.47 -8.52
C PRO A 340 0.43 -7.27 -7.62
N PHE A 341 -0.47 -6.29 -7.48
CA PHE A 341 -0.28 -5.17 -6.58
C PHE A 341 -0.38 -5.62 -5.12
N ILE A 342 -1.38 -6.43 -4.79
CA ILE A 342 -1.57 -6.97 -3.43
C ILE A 342 -0.43 -7.94 -3.05
N LEU A 343 -0.03 -8.84 -3.95
CA LEU A 343 1.07 -9.78 -3.70
C LEU A 343 2.38 -9.07 -3.38
N ARG A 344 2.75 -8.05 -4.15
CA ARG A 344 3.97 -7.29 -3.91
C ARG A 344 3.89 -6.42 -2.67
N THR A 345 2.71 -5.88 -2.37
CA THR A 345 2.47 -5.14 -1.13
C THR A 345 2.62 -6.07 0.07
N MET A 346 2.04 -7.27 0.00
CA MET A 346 2.20 -8.33 1.01
C MET A 346 3.68 -8.66 1.23
N GLU A 347 4.46 -8.84 0.17
CA GLU A 347 5.89 -9.16 0.29
C GLU A 347 6.70 -8.03 0.93
N CYS A 348 6.43 -6.77 0.56
CA CYS A 348 7.05 -5.61 1.19
C CYS A 348 6.73 -5.56 2.69
N VAL A 349 5.45 -5.69 3.07
CA VAL A 349 5.01 -5.66 4.47
C VAL A 349 5.63 -6.82 5.25
N ARG A 350 5.65 -8.02 4.65
CA ARG A 350 6.23 -9.21 5.25
C ARG A 350 7.71 -9.03 5.51
N SER A 351 8.47 -8.57 4.51
CA SER A 351 9.89 -8.28 4.63
C SER A 351 10.16 -7.21 5.68
N ALA A 352 9.37 -6.13 5.70
CA ALA A 352 9.54 -5.03 6.63
C ALA A 352 9.34 -5.47 8.09
N TYR A 353 8.25 -6.19 8.38
CA TYR A 353 7.98 -6.68 9.74
C TYR A 353 8.95 -7.77 10.19
N GLN A 354 9.46 -8.59 9.28
CA GLN A 354 10.51 -9.58 9.60
C GLN A 354 11.79 -8.90 10.11
N GLN A 355 12.16 -7.75 9.55
CA GLN A 355 13.36 -7.01 9.95
C GLN A 355 13.12 -6.16 11.20
N ASN A 356 11.92 -5.58 11.33
CA ASN A 356 11.56 -4.74 12.46
C ASN A 356 10.06 -4.89 12.77
N ALA A 357 9.74 -5.62 13.84
CA ALA A 357 8.35 -5.87 14.25
C ALA A 357 7.58 -4.59 14.63
N GLU A 358 8.28 -3.53 15.03
CA GLU A 358 7.70 -2.21 15.27
C GLU A 358 7.39 -1.43 13.99
N GLY A 359 7.73 -1.95 12.80
CA GLY A 359 7.44 -1.31 11.53
C GLY A 359 8.17 0.02 11.30
N LYS A 360 9.25 0.32 12.04
CA LYS A 360 9.96 1.60 11.92
C LYS A 360 10.68 1.69 10.57
N PHE A 361 10.20 2.54 9.66
CA PHE A 361 10.61 2.57 8.24
C PHE A 361 12.13 2.59 8.04
N ARG A 362 12.88 3.41 8.79
CA ARG A 362 14.34 3.50 8.67
C ARG A 362 15.09 2.26 9.16
N GLN A 363 14.46 1.43 9.98
CA GLN A 363 15.03 0.24 10.61
C GLN A 363 14.65 -1.05 9.89
N THR A 364 13.68 -1.02 8.97
CA THR A 364 13.28 -2.19 8.18
C THR A 364 14.30 -2.52 7.08
N GLY A 365 15.03 -1.52 6.58
CA GLY A 365 15.97 -1.68 5.47
C GLY A 365 15.33 -1.94 4.10
N VAL A 366 14.00 -1.98 4.00
CA VAL A 366 13.29 -2.23 2.73
C VAL A 366 13.08 -0.98 1.88
N PHE A 367 13.25 0.20 2.48
CA PHE A 367 13.00 1.50 1.83
C PHE A 367 14.30 2.23 1.50
N SER A 368 14.39 2.80 0.30
CA SER A 368 15.52 3.62 -0.10
C SER A 368 15.48 5.01 0.56
N PRO A 369 16.60 5.75 0.62
CA PRO A 369 16.60 7.13 1.11
C PRO A 369 15.61 8.04 0.37
N GLU A 370 15.44 7.84 -0.93
CA GLU A 370 14.49 8.56 -1.78
C GLU A 370 13.04 8.24 -1.41
N GLU A 371 12.69 6.95 -1.30
CA GLU A 371 11.35 6.53 -0.87
C GLU A 371 11.00 7.08 0.52
N LEU A 372 11.95 7.06 1.46
CA LEU A 372 11.77 7.65 2.78
C LEU A 372 11.52 9.17 2.73
N GLN A 373 12.11 9.88 1.77
CA GLN A 373 11.87 11.30 1.54
C GLN A 373 10.45 11.54 1.01
N GLU A 374 10.03 10.72 0.04
CA GLU A 374 8.71 10.77 -0.57
C GLU A 374 7.60 10.45 0.44
N PHE A 375 7.83 9.49 1.34
CA PHE A 375 6.90 9.16 2.41
C PHE A 375 6.70 10.31 3.39
N MET A 376 7.72 11.13 3.64
CA MET A 376 7.56 12.36 4.44
C MET A 376 6.65 13.37 3.72
N SER A 377 6.83 13.54 2.41
CA SER A 377 5.96 14.39 1.57
C SER A 377 4.51 13.90 1.57
N LEU A 378 4.31 12.59 1.51
CA LEU A 378 2.99 11.95 1.57
C LEU A 378 2.40 11.86 3.00
N GLY A 379 3.17 12.24 4.03
CA GLY A 379 2.74 12.16 5.43
C GLY A 379 2.62 10.74 5.99
N LEU A 380 3.23 9.75 5.32
CA LEU A 380 3.25 8.34 5.72
C LEU A 380 4.24 8.05 6.86
N ASP A 381 5.18 8.95 7.13
CA ASP A 381 6.15 8.82 8.23
C ASP A 381 5.55 9.14 9.62
N ARG A 382 4.27 9.53 9.67
CA ARG A 382 3.60 9.98 10.88
C ARG A 382 3.04 8.82 11.70
N GLY A 383 2.84 9.09 12.98
CA GLY A 383 2.20 8.15 13.91
C GLY A 383 3.19 7.22 14.62
N PRO A 384 2.75 6.59 15.72
CA PRO A 384 3.59 5.68 16.48
C PRO A 384 3.83 4.38 15.71
N ALA A 385 5.00 3.76 15.96
CA ALA A 385 5.31 2.39 15.56
C ALA A 385 4.99 2.07 14.09
N GLY A 386 5.35 2.92 13.13
CA GLY A 386 5.20 2.58 11.71
C GLY A 386 3.76 2.34 11.26
N TYR A 387 2.78 3.01 11.88
CA TYR A 387 1.35 2.83 11.60
C TYR A 387 0.98 2.76 10.10
N PHE A 388 1.62 3.56 9.25
CA PHE A 388 1.37 3.58 7.80
C PHE A 388 2.28 2.65 7.00
N LEU A 389 2.89 1.62 7.60
CA LEU A 389 3.85 0.75 6.91
C LEU A 389 3.24 0.06 5.68
N SER A 390 2.00 -0.42 5.80
CA SER A 390 1.30 -1.03 4.66
C SER A 390 1.00 0.00 3.55
N SER A 391 0.59 1.22 3.89
CA SER A 391 0.46 2.34 2.94
C SER A 391 1.78 2.73 2.29
N ALA A 392 2.89 2.75 3.04
CA ALA A 392 4.23 3.00 2.52
C ALA A 392 4.69 1.88 1.57
N CYS A 393 4.39 0.62 1.90
CA CYS A 393 4.64 -0.51 1.00
C CYS A 393 3.80 -0.41 -0.28
N MET A 394 2.53 -0.02 -0.20
CA MET A 394 1.69 0.21 -1.38
C MET A 394 2.27 1.32 -2.27
N ALA A 395 2.68 2.45 -1.69
CA ALA A 395 3.34 3.54 -2.41
C ALA A 395 4.65 3.08 -3.08
N LYS A 396 5.47 2.31 -2.35
CA LYS A 396 6.70 1.69 -2.88
C LYS A 396 6.42 0.79 -4.08
N VAL A 397 5.41 -0.09 -4.00
CA VAL A 397 5.10 -1.01 -5.12
C VAL A 397 4.74 -0.23 -6.38
N LEU A 398 3.97 0.85 -6.24
CA LEU A 398 3.66 1.73 -7.37
C LEU A 398 4.91 2.45 -7.87
N ASP A 399 5.71 3.02 -6.98
CA ASP A 399 6.90 3.78 -7.33
C ASP A 399 7.96 2.95 -8.07
N GLU A 400 8.12 1.67 -7.70
CA GLU A 400 9.14 0.80 -8.28
C GLU A 400 8.71 0.11 -9.59
N ASP A 401 7.44 0.18 -10.01
CA ASP A 401 6.94 -0.57 -11.19
C ASP A 401 6.26 0.30 -12.23
N ALA A 402 6.86 0.37 -13.42
CA ALA A 402 6.36 1.21 -14.51
C ALA A 402 4.92 0.88 -14.94
N SER A 403 4.56 -0.41 -14.90
CA SER A 403 3.23 -0.89 -15.34
C SER A 403 2.16 -0.64 -14.28
N LEU A 404 2.45 -0.95 -13.02
CA LEU A 404 1.51 -0.66 -11.91
C LEU A 404 1.36 0.84 -11.70
N TYR A 405 2.44 1.61 -11.85
CA TYR A 405 2.39 3.06 -11.79
C TYR A 405 1.47 3.63 -12.88
N SER A 406 1.64 3.20 -14.13
CA SER A 406 0.80 3.62 -15.26
C SER A 406 -0.66 3.20 -15.09
N TRP A 407 -0.89 1.97 -14.59
CA TRP A 407 -2.21 1.48 -14.24
C TRP A 407 -2.87 2.33 -13.15
N TRP A 408 -2.13 2.66 -12.08
CA TRP A 408 -2.59 3.53 -11.01
C TRP A 408 -3.02 4.90 -11.53
N LEU A 409 -2.30 5.47 -12.50
CA LEU A 409 -2.66 6.76 -13.11
C LEU A 409 -3.82 6.69 -14.11
N SER A 410 -4.17 5.49 -14.59
CA SER A 410 -5.22 5.32 -15.58
C SER A 410 -6.62 5.50 -15.00
N ASN A 411 -7.61 5.57 -15.88
CA ASN A 411 -9.03 5.55 -15.51
C ASN A 411 -9.51 4.19 -14.95
N LYS A 412 -8.67 3.14 -15.00
CA LYS A 412 -8.98 1.83 -14.40
C LYS A 412 -8.84 1.79 -12.89
N VAL A 413 -8.35 2.87 -12.27
CA VAL A 413 -8.25 2.96 -10.81
C VAL A 413 -9.04 4.14 -10.29
N GLN A 414 -10.18 3.83 -9.69
CA GLN A 414 -11.01 4.78 -8.96
C GLN A 414 -10.37 5.07 -7.59
N LYS A 415 -10.18 6.36 -7.29
CA LYS A 415 -9.54 6.84 -6.06
C LYS A 415 -10.52 7.68 -5.27
N GLN A 416 -11.09 7.11 -4.23
CA GLN A 416 -12.05 7.79 -3.39
C GLN A 416 -11.38 8.40 -2.16
N GLU A 417 -11.61 9.69 -1.94
CA GLU A 417 -11.33 10.27 -0.62
C GLU A 417 -12.35 9.78 0.41
N TYR A 418 -11.85 9.24 1.51
CA TYR A 418 -12.73 8.75 2.58
C TYR A 418 -13.15 9.83 3.57
N PHE A 419 -12.60 11.03 3.48
CA PHE A 419 -13.05 12.18 4.28
C PHE A 419 -14.47 12.57 3.87
N ASN A 420 -15.47 12.03 4.57
CA ASN A 420 -16.86 12.42 4.37
C ASN A 420 -17.09 13.84 4.92
N LYS A 421 -17.74 14.70 4.14
CA LYS A 421 -18.09 16.08 4.55
C LYS A 421 -18.98 16.14 5.80
N LEU A 422 -19.64 15.04 6.16
CA LEU A 422 -20.35 14.86 7.44
C LEU A 422 -19.46 15.15 8.67
N PHE A 423 -18.15 14.95 8.57
CA PHE A 423 -17.20 15.08 9.68
C PHE A 423 -16.67 16.50 9.91
N SER A 424 -17.23 17.52 9.25
CA SER A 424 -16.99 18.92 9.62
C SER A 424 -17.58 19.28 10.99
N MET A 425 -18.54 18.50 11.50
CA MET A 425 -19.01 18.60 12.87
C MET A 425 -18.01 17.97 13.84
N ASN A 426 -17.89 18.54 15.04
CA ASN A 426 -17.17 17.85 16.12
C ASN A 426 -17.91 16.56 16.52
N ALA A 427 -17.19 15.64 17.18
CA ALA A 427 -17.71 14.30 17.49
C ALA A 427 -18.96 14.32 18.38
N GLU A 428 -19.02 15.24 19.34
CA GLU A 428 -20.14 15.37 20.29
C GLU A 428 -21.43 15.84 19.60
N ASN A 429 -21.33 16.85 18.74
CA ASN A 429 -22.45 17.34 17.94
C ASN A 429 -22.96 16.26 17.00
N LEU A 430 -22.05 15.50 16.37
CA LEU A 430 -22.42 14.39 15.50
C LEU A 430 -23.11 13.27 16.29
N SER A 431 -22.58 12.87 17.45
CA SER A 431 -23.22 11.88 18.34
C SER A 431 -24.63 12.33 18.74
N THR A 432 -24.76 13.59 19.16
CA THR A 432 -26.05 14.17 19.58
C THR A 432 -27.05 14.18 18.42
N TRP A 433 -26.63 14.55 17.21
CA TRP A 433 -27.50 14.52 16.04
C TRP A 433 -27.92 13.10 15.64
N LEU A 434 -27.00 12.14 15.71
CA LEU A 434 -27.27 10.75 15.37
C LEU A 434 -28.26 10.08 16.33
N PHE A 435 -28.08 10.29 17.64
CA PHE A 435 -28.78 9.50 18.65
C PHE A 435 -29.82 10.26 19.47
N ASN A 436 -29.72 11.58 19.60
CA ASN A 436 -30.62 12.38 20.45
C ASN A 436 -31.58 13.25 19.62
N LYS A 437 -31.60 13.11 18.30
CA LYS A 437 -32.51 13.81 17.38
C LYS A 437 -33.08 12.82 16.38
N THR A 438 -34.19 13.21 15.76
CA THR A 438 -34.81 12.49 14.64
C THR A 438 -34.88 13.44 13.44
N ASP A 439 -33.91 13.36 12.53
CA ASP A 439 -33.90 14.13 11.28
C ASP A 439 -34.49 13.28 10.14
N SER A 440 -35.77 13.48 9.82
CA SER A 440 -36.47 12.69 8.80
C SER A 440 -36.05 12.99 7.35
N ASP A 441 -35.31 14.08 7.13
CA ASP A 441 -34.80 14.46 5.80
C ASP A 441 -33.31 14.09 5.61
N PHE A 442 -32.78 13.19 6.45
CA PHE A 442 -31.36 12.86 6.45
C PHE A 442 -30.89 12.29 5.10
N ASP A 443 -31.75 11.54 4.41
CA ASP A 443 -31.48 10.90 3.13
C ASP A 443 -31.17 11.93 2.05
N LYS A 444 -32.02 12.96 1.93
CA LYS A 444 -31.87 14.08 0.99
C LYS A 444 -30.64 14.93 1.33
N LYS A 445 -30.41 15.16 2.63
CA LYS A 445 -29.36 16.06 3.13
C LYS A 445 -27.97 15.42 3.16
N TYR A 446 -27.85 14.10 3.37
CA TYR A 446 -26.57 13.49 3.74
C TYR A 446 -26.19 12.22 2.99
N LEU A 447 -27.14 11.32 2.68
CA LEU A 447 -26.80 10.08 1.95
C LEU A 447 -26.28 10.39 0.54
N SER A 448 -26.82 11.44 -0.11
CA SER A 448 -26.31 11.97 -1.39
C SER A 448 -24.86 12.49 -1.32
N HIS A 449 -24.33 12.73 -0.11
CA HIS A 449 -22.97 13.20 0.14
C HIS A 449 -21.99 12.13 0.62
N ILE A 450 -22.42 10.86 0.72
CA ILE A 450 -21.55 9.70 0.91
C ILE A 450 -21.55 8.88 -0.40
N PRO A 451 -20.89 9.38 -1.46
CA PRO A 451 -21.09 8.88 -2.82
C PRO A 451 -20.76 7.39 -2.97
N THR A 452 -19.79 6.88 -2.22
CA THR A 452 -19.39 5.47 -2.26
C THR A 452 -20.24 4.54 -1.42
N GLY A 453 -21.16 5.05 -0.59
CA GLY A 453 -21.96 4.19 0.29
C GLY A 453 -21.15 3.43 1.34
N VAL A 454 -19.96 3.91 1.70
CA VAL A 454 -19.14 3.36 2.78
C VAL A 454 -18.91 4.43 3.84
N TRP A 455 -19.19 4.12 5.09
CA TRP A 455 -19.01 5.02 6.22
C TRP A 455 -17.98 4.46 7.20
N LYS A 456 -16.77 5.04 7.16
CA LYS A 456 -15.65 4.75 8.07
C LYS A 456 -15.49 5.87 9.09
N PHE A 457 -15.26 5.51 10.34
CA PHE A 457 -14.91 6.44 11.41
C PHE A 457 -13.39 6.56 11.56
N ILE A 458 -12.89 7.78 11.75
CA ILE A 458 -11.43 8.04 11.80
C ILE A 458 -10.88 7.72 13.20
N GLY A 459 -9.93 6.80 13.28
CA GLY A 459 -9.29 6.41 14.54
C GLY A 459 -10.31 6.04 15.62
N ARG A 460 -10.11 6.52 16.84
CA ARG A 460 -11.03 6.30 17.96
C ARG A 460 -12.26 7.21 17.95
N ARG A 461 -12.53 7.97 16.88
CA ARG A 461 -13.73 8.83 16.82
C ARG A 461 -15.02 8.03 16.94
N HIS A 462 -15.05 6.77 16.50
CA HIS A 462 -16.21 5.91 16.72
C HIS A 462 -16.52 5.77 18.22
N GLU A 463 -15.52 5.70 19.11
CA GLU A 463 -15.73 5.64 20.56
C GLU A 463 -16.44 6.91 21.06
N SER A 464 -16.06 8.09 20.56
CA SER A 464 -16.71 9.36 20.94
C SER A 464 -18.08 9.59 20.29
N ILE A 465 -18.31 9.06 19.08
CA ILE A 465 -19.55 9.28 18.32
C ILE A 465 -20.58 8.22 18.70
N MET A 466 -20.18 6.95 18.67
CA MET A 466 -21.03 5.80 18.94
C MET A 466 -21.11 5.48 20.43
N GLY A 467 -20.10 5.83 21.24
CA GLY A 467 -20.11 5.57 22.69
C GLY A 467 -20.18 4.09 23.06
N GLN A 468 -20.47 3.81 24.33
CA GLN A 468 -20.80 2.46 24.83
C GLN A 468 -22.31 2.20 24.76
N ARG A 469 -22.91 2.46 23.60
CA ARG A 469 -24.36 2.28 23.40
C ARG A 469 -24.73 0.80 23.42
N SER A 470 -25.83 0.49 24.07
CA SER A 470 -26.43 -0.83 24.09
C SER A 470 -26.98 -1.21 22.71
N PRO A 471 -27.17 -2.52 22.42
CA PRO A 471 -27.85 -2.94 21.21
C PRO A 471 -29.22 -2.28 21.04
N ARG A 472 -29.97 -2.04 22.12
CA ARG A 472 -31.28 -1.39 22.06
C ARG A 472 -31.18 0.08 21.60
N GLU A 473 -30.23 0.84 22.14
CA GLU A 473 -29.99 2.23 21.74
C GLU A 473 -29.57 2.34 20.27
N LEU A 474 -28.79 1.38 19.78
CA LEU A 474 -28.34 1.36 18.38
C LEU A 474 -29.46 0.95 17.40
N TRP A 475 -30.28 -0.04 17.77
CA TRP A 475 -31.19 -0.71 16.83
C TRP A 475 -32.65 -0.28 16.95
N CYS A 476 -33.10 0.18 18.13
CA CYS A 476 -34.53 0.29 18.44
C CYS A 476 -34.98 1.70 18.81
N GLU A 477 -34.11 2.50 19.42
CA GLU A 477 -34.48 3.86 19.84
C GLU A 477 -34.67 4.78 18.64
N GLN A 478 -35.84 5.44 18.58
CA GLN A 478 -36.13 6.38 17.52
C GLN A 478 -35.14 7.54 17.53
N SER A 479 -34.29 7.56 16.50
CA SER A 479 -33.20 8.51 16.33
C SER A 479 -32.87 8.63 14.84
N THR A 480 -32.09 9.64 14.46
CA THR A 480 -31.59 9.80 13.10
C THR A 480 -30.81 8.56 12.66
N PHE A 481 -30.01 7.96 13.55
CA PHE A 481 -29.27 6.74 13.25
C PHE A 481 -30.20 5.55 13.00
N HIS A 482 -31.25 5.38 13.81
CA HIS A 482 -32.26 4.35 13.57
C HIS A 482 -32.98 4.55 12.22
N LEU A 483 -33.28 5.80 11.82
CA LEU A 483 -33.82 6.11 10.50
C LEU A 483 -32.85 5.75 9.36
N ILE A 484 -31.54 5.98 9.56
CA ILE A 484 -30.51 5.54 8.61
C ILE A 484 -30.59 4.02 8.43
N LEU A 485 -30.57 3.24 9.52
CA LEU A 485 -30.65 1.78 9.45
C LEU A 485 -31.95 1.30 8.79
N ALA A 486 -33.09 1.91 9.14
CA ALA A 486 -34.39 1.59 8.56
C ALA A 486 -34.41 1.84 7.04
N SER A 487 -33.79 2.92 6.55
CA SER A 487 -33.69 3.20 5.11
C SER A 487 -32.86 2.16 4.33
N LEU A 488 -31.96 1.46 5.03
CA LEU A 488 -31.18 0.35 4.48
C LEU A 488 -31.94 -0.99 4.58
N GLY A 489 -33.19 -0.99 5.04
CA GLY A 489 -33.97 -2.19 5.30
C GLY A 489 -33.45 -3.02 6.48
N MET A 490 -32.62 -2.43 7.35
CA MET A 490 -32.02 -3.13 8.48
C MET A 490 -32.92 -3.00 9.71
N HIS A 491 -33.43 -4.14 10.19
CA HIS A 491 -34.25 -4.22 11.39
C HIS A 491 -33.86 -5.43 12.24
N ARG A 492 -33.81 -5.24 13.57
CA ARG A 492 -33.56 -6.31 14.56
C ARG A 492 -34.77 -6.45 15.47
N ALA A 493 -35.86 -7.00 14.92
CA ALA A 493 -37.09 -7.20 15.68
C ALA A 493 -36.85 -8.03 16.95
N ASP A 494 -35.95 -9.01 16.88
CA ASP A 494 -35.49 -9.82 18.02
C ASP A 494 -34.92 -9.00 19.18
N LEU A 495 -34.32 -7.84 18.90
CA LEU A 495 -33.79 -6.92 19.92
C LEU A 495 -34.82 -5.87 20.38
N CYS A 496 -35.87 -5.62 19.59
CA CYS A 496 -36.79 -4.50 19.79
C CYS A 496 -38.16 -4.89 20.37
N THR A 497 -38.43 -6.18 20.60
CA THR A 497 -39.73 -6.72 21.07
C THR A 497 -40.08 -6.48 22.55
N THR A 498 -39.64 -5.39 23.19
CA THR A 498 -39.98 -5.07 24.59
C THR A 498 -40.55 -3.66 24.76
N LEU A 499 -41.55 -3.29 23.95
CA LEU A 499 -42.26 -2.02 24.10
C LEU A 499 -43.75 -2.11 24.50
N ASP A 500 -44.36 -3.29 24.57
CA ASP A 500 -45.81 -3.41 24.82
C ASP A 500 -46.19 -4.32 26.00
N ALA A 501 -45.60 -4.10 27.18
CA ALA A 501 -46.28 -4.46 28.43
C ALA A 501 -46.61 -3.16 29.17
N PRO A 502 -47.84 -2.65 29.10
CA PRO A 502 -48.25 -1.62 30.04
C PRO A 502 -48.10 -2.22 31.44
N ASN A 503 -47.41 -1.50 32.33
CA ASN A 503 -47.44 -1.78 33.75
C ASN A 503 -48.90 -1.78 34.19
N ILE A 504 -49.48 -2.97 34.36
CA ILE A 504 -50.68 -3.18 35.14
C ILE A 504 -50.18 -3.41 36.56
N GLU A 505 -50.15 -2.35 37.36
CA GLU A 505 -50.41 -2.43 38.79
C GLU A 505 -51.70 -1.67 39.09
#